data_AF-A0AAI9FFL6-F1
#
_entry.id   AF-A0AAI9FFL6-F1
#
_cell.length_a   1.000
_cell.length_b   1.000
_cell.length_c   1.000
_cell.angle_alpha   90.00
_cell.angle_beta   90.00
_cell.angle_gamma   90.00
#
_symmetry.space_group_name_H-M   'P 1'
#
loop_
_entity.id
_entity.type
_entity.pdbx_description
1 polymer ?
#
loop_
_entity_poly.entity_id
_entity_poly.type
_entity_poly.pdbx_seq_one_letter_code
_entity_poly.pdbx_strand_id
1 'polypeptide(L)'
;MAHSDAVYVIHDKLIAADVFMFMAQHDGIAKGNLHAFCNRMQRTDFVLYRVTAYDFEDQQLVPVDIDRVYICTAFPAMLENAQDEILEA
;
A
#
# COMPACT_ATOMS: atom_id res chain seq x y z
N MET A 1 -17.62 8.91 -4.61
CA MET A 1 -18.26 7.78 -3.91
C MET A 1 -17.19 7.13 -3.04
N ALA A 2 -17.46 6.82 -1.78
CA ALA A 2 -16.53 6.05 -0.96
C ALA A 2 -16.76 4.57 -1.27
N HIS A 3 -15.79 3.92 -1.91
CA HIS A 3 -15.87 2.49 -2.25
C HIS A 3 -15.77 1.64 -0.97
N SER A 4 -16.44 0.49 -0.98
CA SER A 4 -16.57 -0.35 0.22
C SER A 4 -15.31 -1.15 0.50
N ASP A 5 -14.73 -1.73 -0.55
CA ASP A 5 -13.50 -2.52 -0.48
C ASP A 5 -12.70 -2.36 -1.78
N ALA A 6 -11.40 -2.57 -1.71
CA ALA A 6 -10.54 -2.56 -2.88
C ALA A 6 -9.41 -3.58 -2.75
N VAL A 7 -8.92 -4.05 -3.90
CA VAL A 7 -7.72 -4.88 -4.00
C VAL A 7 -6.53 -3.96 -4.26
N TYR A 8 -5.50 -4.16 -3.45
CA TYR A 8 -4.25 -3.43 -3.50
C TYR A 8 -3.10 -4.38 -3.80
N VAL A 9 -2.07 -3.86 -4.46
CA VAL A 9 -0.81 -4.55 -4.68
C VAL A 9 0.35 -3.71 -4.17
N ILE A 10 1.29 -4.38 -3.50
CA ILE A 10 2.61 -3.83 -3.20
C ILE A 10 3.53 -4.22 -4.35
N HIS A 11 4.07 -3.22 -5.03
CA HIS A 11 4.99 -3.36 -6.13
C HIS A 11 6.41 -3.09 -5.68
N ASP A 12 7.34 -4.01 -5.97
CA ASP A 12 8.77 -3.85 -5.74
C ASP A 12 9.42 -3.22 -6.97
N LYS A 13 9.91 -1.98 -6.82
CA LYS A 13 10.56 -1.23 -7.91
C LYS A 13 11.88 -1.85 -8.37
N LEU A 14 12.60 -2.57 -7.51
CA LEU A 14 13.91 -3.12 -7.86
C LEU A 14 13.81 -4.28 -8.84
N ILE A 15 12.81 -5.14 -8.64
CA ILE A 15 12.58 -6.31 -9.50
C ILE A 15 11.42 -6.11 -10.48
N ALA A 16 10.78 -4.94 -10.46
CA ALA A 16 9.64 -4.56 -11.30
C ALA A 16 8.49 -5.58 -11.25
N ALA A 17 8.13 -6.03 -10.03
CA ALA A 17 7.11 -7.06 -9.83
C ALA A 17 6.16 -6.74 -8.67
N ASP A 18 4.91 -7.19 -8.79
CA ASP A 18 3.95 -7.17 -7.68
C ASP A 18 4.27 -8.33 -6.74
N VAL A 19 4.62 -8.00 -5.49
CA VAL A 19 5.16 -8.97 -4.51
C VAL A 19 4.14 -9.38 -3.46
N PHE A 20 3.05 -8.61 -3.31
CA PHE A 20 2.01 -8.89 -2.34
C PHE A 20 0.68 -8.27 -2.78
N MET A 21 -0.42 -9.00 -2.63
CA MET A 21 -1.78 -8.56 -2.96
C MET A 21 -2.71 -8.78 -1.78
N PHE A 22 -3.57 -7.81 -1.49
CA PHE A 22 -4.52 -7.89 -0.37
C PHE A 22 -5.75 -7.01 -0.59
N MET A 23 -6.83 -7.29 0.15
CA MET A 23 -8.03 -6.44 0.18
C MET A 23 -8.02 -5.51 1.41
N ALA A 24 -8.56 -4.31 1.26
CA ALA A 24 -8.80 -3.38 2.36
C ALA A 24 -9.97 -2.43 2.06
N GLN A 25 -10.65 -1.94 3.09
CA GLN A 25 -11.82 -1.07 2.94
C GLN A 25 -11.50 0.27 2.28
N HIS A 26 -10.34 0.86 2.57
CA HIS A 26 -9.94 2.14 2.01
C HIS A 26 -8.42 2.34 2.01
N ASP A 27 -7.94 3.31 1.23
CA ASP A 27 -6.52 3.60 1.04
C ASP A 27 -5.76 3.79 2.36
N GLY A 28 -6.40 4.37 3.38
CA GLY A 28 -5.81 4.54 4.72
C GLY A 28 -5.31 3.23 5.38
N ILE A 29 -6.11 2.15 5.34
CA ILE A 29 -5.70 0.85 5.90
C ILE A 29 -4.59 0.24 5.03
N ALA A 30 -4.73 0.35 3.70
CA ALA A 30 -3.74 -0.16 2.77
C ALA A 30 -2.36 0.50 2.92
N LYS A 31 -2.33 1.81 3.22
CA LYS A 31 -1.10 2.54 3.58
C LYS A 31 -0.42 1.98 4.83
N GLY A 32 -1.20 1.64 5.86
CA GLY A 32 -0.69 0.98 7.07
C GLY A 32 -0.04 -0.38 6.76
N ASN A 33 -0.68 -1.17 5.89
CA ASN A 33 -0.12 -2.45 5.44
C ASN A 33 1.18 -2.27 4.66
N LEU A 34 1.27 -1.28 3.77
CA LEU A 34 2.52 -0.94 3.08
C LEU A 34 3.62 -0.59 4.10
N HIS A 35 3.33 0.27 5.08
CA HIS A 35 4.31 0.66 6.10
C HIS A 35 4.82 -0.55 6.90
N ALA A 36 3.91 -1.42 7.36
CA ALA A 36 4.28 -2.65 8.05
C ALA A 36 5.12 -3.61 7.17
N PHE A 37 4.80 -3.68 5.87
CA PHE A 37 5.55 -4.49 4.90
C PHE A 37 6.97 -3.95 4.70
N CYS A 38 7.13 -2.64 4.47
CA CYS A 38 8.45 -2.00 4.35
C CYS A 38 9.31 -2.24 5.60
N ASN A 39 8.74 -2.11 6.79
CA ASN A 39 9.47 -2.36 8.05
C ASN A 39 9.88 -3.83 8.19
N ARG A 40 9.04 -4.79 7.80
CA ARG A 40 9.40 -6.22 7.83
C ARG A 40 10.52 -6.55 6.84
N MET A 41 10.48 -5.95 5.66
CA MET A 41 11.45 -6.20 4.60
C MET A 41 12.72 -5.35 4.73
N GLN A 42 12.74 -4.38 5.65
CA GLN A 42 13.86 -3.45 5.86
C GLN A 42 14.25 -2.70 4.57
N ARG A 43 13.25 -2.36 3.74
CA ARG A 43 13.44 -1.78 2.40
C ARG A 43 12.37 -0.73 2.11
N THR A 44 12.71 0.24 1.25
CA THR A 44 11.88 1.42 0.93
C THR A 44 11.39 1.44 -0.52
N ASP A 45 11.81 0.45 -1.32
CA ASP A 45 11.59 0.40 -2.76
C ASP A 45 10.19 -0.12 -3.14
N PHE A 46 9.22 0.02 -2.24
CA PHE A 46 7.87 -0.49 -2.43
C PHE A 46 6.87 0.63 -2.70
N VAL A 47 5.96 0.37 -3.63
CA VAL A 47 4.87 1.28 -4.01
C VAL A 47 3.55 0.55 -3.87
N LEU A 48 2.54 1.24 -3.35
CA LEU A 48 1.19 0.72 -3.24
C LEU A 48 0.34 1.22 -4.40
N TYR A 49 -0.29 0.28 -5.09
CA TYR A 49 -1.31 0.53 -6.09
C TYR A 49 -2.64 -0.07 -5.64
N ARG A 50 -3.74 0.58 -6.01
CA ARG A 50 -5.06 -0.06 -6.08
C ARG A 50 -5.23 -0.59 -7.49
N VAL A 51 -5.76 -1.80 -7.65
CA VAL A 51 -5.95 -2.44 -8.96
C VAL A 51 -7.41 -2.78 -9.25
N THR A 52 -8.24 -2.85 -8.22
CA THR A 52 -9.70 -2.98 -8.39
C THR A 52 -10.38 -2.37 -7.18
N ALA A 53 -11.52 -1.72 -7.38
CA ALA A 53 -12.43 -1.30 -6.32
C ALA A 53 -13.77 -2.02 -6.45
N TYR A 54 -14.43 -2.24 -5.33
CA TYR A 54 -15.71 -2.92 -5.21
C TYR A 54 -16.70 -2.06 -4.44
N ASP A 55 -17.93 -2.08 -4.92
CA ASP A 55 -19.09 -1.68 -4.13
C ASP A 55 -19.85 -2.93 -3.68
N PHE A 56 -20.66 -2.79 -2.64
CA PHE A 56 -21.48 -3.86 -2.10
C PHE A 56 -22.95 -3.61 -2.47
N GLU A 57 -23.41 -4.31 -3.50
CA GLU A 57 -24.76 -4.16 -4.06
C GLU A 57 -25.44 -5.53 -4.07
N ASP A 58 -26.74 -5.58 -3.72
CA ASP A 58 -27.54 -6.81 -3.72
C ASP A 58 -26.89 -8.01 -2.99
N GLN A 59 -26.21 -7.74 -1.87
CA GLN A 59 -25.48 -8.71 -1.06
C GLN A 59 -24.26 -9.35 -1.77
N GLN A 60 -23.73 -8.70 -2.81
CA GLN A 60 -22.57 -9.15 -3.57
C GLN A 60 -21.54 -8.02 -3.70
N LEU A 61 -20.27 -8.39 -3.81
CA LEU A 61 -19.21 -7.47 -4.19
C LEU A 61 -19.20 -7.32 -5.71
N VAL A 62 -19.41 -6.11 -6.19
CA VAL A 62 -19.43 -5.78 -7.62
C VAL A 62 -18.23 -4.90 -7.94
N PRO A 63 -17.37 -5.27 -8.91
CA PRO A 63 -16.24 -4.43 -9.30
C PRO A 63 -16.74 -3.16 -9.99
N VAL A 64 -16.27 -2.00 -9.52
CA VAL A 64 -16.67 -0.67 -10.04
C VAL A 64 -15.53 0.09 -10.68
N ASP A 65 -14.29 -0.31 -10.39
CA ASP A 65 -13.06 0.24 -10.98
C ASP A 65 -12.07 -0.92 -11.11
N ILE A 66 -11.36 -1.00 -12.23
CA ILE A 66 -10.34 -2.04 -12.51
C ILE A 66 -9.01 -1.42 -12.95
N ASP A 67 -8.87 -0.10 -12.83
CA ASP A 67 -7.65 0.59 -13.20
C ASP A 67 -6.57 0.44 -12.12
N ARG A 68 -5.32 0.37 -12.58
CA ARG A 68 -4.16 0.43 -11.70
C ARG A 68 -3.90 1.88 -11.31
N VAL A 69 -4.31 2.25 -10.11
CA VAL A 69 -4.18 3.59 -9.54
C VAL A 69 -3.04 3.61 -8.53
N TYR A 70 -2.07 4.51 -8.74
CA TYR A 70 -1.03 4.78 -7.75
C TYR A 70 -1.63 5.39 -6.48
N ILE A 71 -1.32 4.81 -5.31
CA ILE A 71 -1.81 5.31 -4.02
C ILE A 71 -0.70 6.06 -3.28
N CYS A 72 0.42 5.41 -3.02
CA CYS A 72 1.57 6.04 -2.36
C CYS A 72 2.85 5.20 -2.46
N THR A 73 3.97 5.84 -2.11
CA THR A 73 5.24 5.19 -1.76
C THR A 73 5.44 5.34 -0.25
N ALA A 74 5.97 4.32 0.41
CA ALA A 74 6.34 4.42 1.82
C ALA A 74 7.84 4.69 1.96
N PHE A 75 8.17 5.69 2.78
CA PHE A 75 9.51 5.91 3.30
C PHE A 75 9.48 5.42 4.75
N PRO A 76 10.12 4.29 5.09
CA PRO A 76 10.06 3.75 6.44
C PRO A 76 10.73 4.68 7.45
N ALA A 77 10.17 4.73 8.66
CA ALA A 77 10.65 5.50 9.80
C ALA A 77 12.11 5.17 10.22
N MET A 78 12.67 4.05 9.76
CA MET A 78 14.09 3.71 9.92
C MET A 78 15.03 4.81 9.39
N LEU A 79 14.64 5.53 8.34
CA LEU A 79 15.43 6.65 7.83
C LEU A 79 15.27 7.92 8.67
N GLU A 80 14.20 8.05 9.45
CA GLU A 80 13.99 9.18 10.37
C GLU A 80 14.84 8.98 11.63
N ASN A 81 14.84 7.79 12.23
CA ASN A 81 15.63 7.51 13.45
C ASN A 81 17.16 7.55 13.22
N ALA A 82 17.63 7.22 12.02
CA ALA A 82 19.06 7.31 11.69
C ALA A 82 19.55 8.77 11.55
N GLN A 83 18.67 9.73 11.29
CA GLN A 83 19.03 11.15 11.27
C GLN A 83 19.11 11.74 12.68
N ASP A 84 18.24 11.29 13.59
CA ASP A 84 18.24 11.76 14.98
C ASP A 84 19.49 11.29 15.74
N GLU A 85 19.97 10.06 15.51
CA GLU A 85 21.20 9.56 16.16
C GLU A 85 22.49 10.28 15.71
N ILE A 86 22.51 10.89 14.51
CA ILE A 86 23.68 11.63 13.99
C ILE A 86 23.75 13.06 14.57
N LEU A 87 22.62 13.61 15.02
CA LEU A 87 22.54 14.97 15.57
C LEU A 87 22.80 15.04 17.08
N GLU A 88 22.79 13.91 17.78
CA GLU A 88 23.04 13.82 19.23
C GLU A 88 24.45 13.31 19.63
N ALA A 89 25.36 13.11 18.67
CA ALA A 89 26.74 12.61 18.90
C ALA A 89 27.81 13.70 19.00
#